data_AF-A0A1M7J771-F1
#
_entry.id   AF-A0A1M7J771-F1
#
_cell.length_a   1.000
_cell.length_b   1.000
_cell.length_c   1.000
_cell.angle_alpha   90.00
_cell.angle_beta   90.00
_cell.angle_gamma   90.00
#
_symmetry.space_group_name_H-M   'P 1'
#
loop_
_entity.id
_entity.type
_entity.pdbx_description
1 polymer ?
#
loop_
_entity_poly.entity_id
_entity_poly.type
_entity_poly.pdbx_seq_one_letter_code
_entity_poly.pdbx_strand_id
1 'polypeptide(L)' 'MTVHIPLLKIATDTGLSESLVSTWVTHSRPYPDGSGYRVFFKAETPGDVRQQLPRITPTNMLIVLSI' A
#
# COMPACT_ATOMS: atom_id res chain seq x y z
N MET A 1 -2.49 -19.57 5.42
CA MET A 1 -2.13 -18.58 6.45
C MET A 1 -2.27 -17.20 5.82
N THR A 2 -3.21 -16.39 6.27
CA THR A 2 -3.34 -15.00 5.82
C THR A 2 -2.18 -14.20 6.39
N VAL A 3 -1.15 -13.98 5.59
CA VAL A 3 -0.01 -13.14 5.98
C VAL A 3 -0.52 -11.70 6.04
N HIS A 4 -0.69 -11.19 7.25
CA HIS A 4 -1.05 -9.81 7.51
C HIS A 4 0.21 -8.94 7.42
N ILE A 5 0.25 -7.99 6.48
CA ILE A 5 1.36 -7.03 6.38
C ILE A 5 1.11 -5.90 7.40
N PRO A 6 2.00 -5.67 8.38
CA PRO A 6 1.84 -4.58 9.34
C PRO A 6 1.84 -3.21 8.66
N LEU A 7 1.04 -2.26 9.16
CA LEU A 7 0.96 -0.90 8.61
C LEU A 7 2.33 -0.21 8.61
N LEU A 8 3.13 -0.39 9.67
CA LEU A 8 4.51 0.09 9.77
C LEU A 8 5.41 -0.42 8.63
N LYS A 9 5.23 -1.68 8.24
CA LYS A 9 5.96 -2.26 7.10
C LYS A 9 5.52 -1.60 5.80
N ILE A 10 4.21 -1.39 5.61
CA ILE A 10 3.69 -0.67 4.45
C ILE A 10 4.23 0.75 4.39
N ALA A 11 4.23 1.48 5.50
CA ALA A 11 4.78 2.83 5.59
C ALA A 11 6.27 2.86 5.20
N THR A 12 7.06 1.93 5.72
CA THR A 12 8.49 1.81 5.42
C THR A 12 8.74 1.50 3.94
N ASP A 13 8.05 0.50 3.39
CA ASP A 13 8.28 0.05 2.01
C ASP A 13 7.75 1.06 0.97
N THR A 14 6.79 1.90 1.34
CA THR A 14 6.19 2.92 0.45
C THR A 14 6.76 4.33 0.64
N GLY A 15 7.53 4.56 1.71
CA GLY A 15 7.99 5.90 2.10
C GLY A 15 6.89 6.83 2.60
N LEU A 16 5.67 6.31 2.85
CA LEU A 16 4.57 7.08 3.43
C LEU A 16 4.66 7.13 4.95
N SER A 17 4.02 8.14 5.54
CA SER A 17 3.81 8.16 6.99
C SER A 17 2.79 7.09 7.41
N GLU A 18 3.02 6.49 8.58
CA GLU A 18 2.11 5.48 9.12
C GLU A 18 0.67 6.01 9.30
N SER A 19 0.52 7.31 9.63
CA SER A 19 -0.80 7.97 9.72
C SER A 19 -1.53 8.01 8.38
N LEU A 20 -0.82 8.23 7.26
CA LEU A 20 -1.45 8.19 5.94
C LEU A 20 -1.83 6.77 5.55
N VAL A 21 -0.96 5.81 5.84
CA VAL A 21 -1.23 4.39 5.59
C VAL A 21 -2.46 3.96 6.40
N SER A 22 -2.53 4.26 7.69
CA SER A 22 -3.67 3.87 8.54
C SER A 22 -4.99 4.56 8.14
N THR A 23 -4.92 5.80 7.62
CA THR A 23 -6.10 6.56 7.21
C THR A 23 -6.68 6.06 5.88
N TRP A 24 -5.81 5.76 4.92
CA TRP A 24 -6.20 5.53 3.52
C TRP A 24 -6.10 4.09 3.06
N VAL A 25 -5.28 3.24 3.68
CA VAL A 25 -5.20 1.82 3.32
C VAL A 25 -6.41 1.08 3.86
N THR A 26 -7.05 0.31 2.98
CA THR A 26 -8.19 -0.55 3.34
C THR A 26 -7.73 -1.95 3.68
N HIS A 27 -6.85 -2.52 2.86
CA HIS A 27 -6.26 -3.84 3.06
C HIS A 27 -5.02 -4.03 2.19
N SER A 28 -4.22 -5.04 2.53
CA SER A 28 -3.06 -5.47 1.75
C SER A 28 -3.17 -6.96 1.40
N ARG A 29 -2.62 -7.37 0.26
CA ARG A 29 -2.54 -8.78 -0.14
C ARG A 29 -1.14 -9.14 -0.59
N PRO A 30 -0.44 -10.05 0.11
CA PRO A 30 0.84 -10.57 -0.35
C PRO A 30 0.68 -11.46 -1.57
N TYR A 31 1.71 -11.48 -2.41
CA TYR A 31 1.77 -12.40 -3.54
C TYR A 31 2.15 -13.82 -3.06
N PRO A 32 1.56 -14.87 -3.64
CA PRO A 32 1.85 -16.26 -3.24
C PRO A 32 3.31 -16.68 -3.45
N ASP A 33 4.01 -16.04 -4.38
CA ASP A 33 5.40 -16.31 -4.75
C ASP A 33 6.42 -15.55 -3.87
N GLY A 34 5.95 -14.73 -2.91
CA GLY A 34 6.81 -13.93 -2.04
C GLY A 34 7.45 -12.71 -2.72
N SER A 35 7.11 -12.42 -3.98
CA SER A 35 7.67 -11.31 -4.77
C SER A 35 7.30 -9.92 -4.24
N GLY A 36 6.40 -9.83 -3.26
CA GLY A 36 5.95 -8.60 -2.65
C GLY A 36 4.47 -8.65 -2.26
N TYR A 37 3.80 -7.51 -2.32
CA TYR A 37 2.39 -7.39 -1.98
C TYR A 37 1.69 -6.21 -2.67
N ARG A 38 0.36 -6.26 -2.71
CA ARG A 38 -0.51 -5.18 -3.17
C ARG A 38 -1.10 -4.44 -1.97
N VAL A 39 -1.18 -3.13 -2.07
CA VAL A 39 -1.83 -2.25 -1.10
C VAL A 39 -3.01 -1.59 -1.77
N PHE A 40 -4.18 -1.63 -1.14
CA PHE A 40 -5.42 -1.05 -1.66
C PHE A 40 -5.80 0.17 -0.84
N PHE A 41 -5.88 1.32 -1.50
CA PHE A 41 -6.28 2.59 -0.90
C PHE A 41 -7.78 2.84 -1.11
N LYS A 42 -8.40 3.64 -0.23
CA LYS A 42 -9.80 4.06 -0.35
C LYS A 42 -10.03 4.81 -1.67
N ALA A 43 -11.22 4.71 -2.26
CA ALA A 43 -11.55 5.42 -3.50
C ALA A 43 -11.50 6.96 -3.34
N GLU A 44 -11.86 7.45 -2.15
CA GLU A 44 -11.83 8.85 -1.71
C GLU A 44 -10.42 9.38 -1.41
N THR A 45 -9.36 8.57 -1.59
CA THR A 45 -7.99 9.02 -1.31
C THR A 45 -7.66 10.28 -2.12
N PRO A 46 -7.29 11.40 -1.46
CA PRO A 46 -7.05 12.68 -2.12
C PRO A 46 -5.96 12.59 -3.19
N GLY A 47 -6.06 13.47 -4.21
CA GLY A 47 -5.08 13.57 -5.28
C GLY A 47 -3.66 13.79 -4.76
N ASP A 48 -3.49 14.60 -3.72
CA ASP A 48 -2.17 14.90 -3.12
C ASP A 48 -1.52 13.67 -2.48
N VAL A 49 -2.31 12.79 -1.86
CA VAL A 49 -1.82 11.51 -1.31
C VAL A 49 -1.46 10.56 -2.45
N ARG A 50 -2.26 10.54 -3.53
CA ARG A 50 -1.95 9.75 -4.73
C ARG A 50 -0.67 10.21 -5.43
N GLN A 51 -0.37 11.51 -5.40
CA GLN A 51 0.86 12.06 -5.96
C GLN A 51 2.12 11.65 -5.18
N GLN A 52 2.00 11.42 -3.87
CA GLN A 52 3.09 10.89 -3.03
C GLN A 52 3.37 9.40 -3.26
N LEU A 53 2.47 8.71 -3.97
CA LEU A 53 2.54 7.26 -4.21
C LEU A 53 3.09 6.98 -5.61
N PRO A 54 4.39 6.68 -5.77
CA PRO A 54 4.93 6.31 -7.06
C PRO A 54 4.25 5.02 -7.54
N ARG A 55 3.72 5.00 -8.76
CA ARG A 55 3.13 3.82 -9.42
C ARG A 55 1.79 3.34 -8.84
N ILE A 56 0.99 4.23 -8.24
CA ILE A 56 -0.40 3.92 -7.93
C ILE A 56 -1.20 3.73 -9.25
N THR A 57 -1.97 2.66 -9.34
CA THR A 57 -2.84 2.42 -10.48
C THR A 57 -4.07 3.34 -10.45
N PRO A 58 -4.81 3.48 -11.58
CA PRO A 58 -6.08 4.21 -11.60
C PRO A 58 -7.10 3.68 -10.58
N THR A 59 -6.98 2.42 -10.17
CA THR A 59 -7.83 1.74 -9.19
C THR A 59 -7.41 1.94 -7.73
N ASN A 60 -6.52 2.89 -7.44
CA ASN A 60 -5.98 3.16 -6.11
C ASN A 60 -5.26 1.94 -5.49
N MET A 61 -4.58 1.16 -6.33
CA MET A 61 -3.76 0.03 -5.91
C MET A 61 -2.28 0.35 -6.11
N LEU A 62 -1.46 0.04 -5.11
CA LEU A 62 -0.01 0.15 -5.17
C LEU A 62 0.61 -1.24 -5.14
N ILE A 63 1.63 -1.46 -5.96
CA ILE A 63 2.42 -2.69 -5.97
C ILE A 63 3.73 -2.41 -5.24
N VAL A 64 3.96 -3.12 -4.15
CA VAL A 64 5.22 -3.14 -3.41
C VAL A 64 5.94 -4.43 -3.77
N LEU A 65 7.17 -4.32 -4.25
CA LEU A 65 8.02 -5.47 -4.57
C LEU A 65 8.95 -5.74 -3.39
N SER A 66 9.10 -7.01 -3.02
CA SER A 66 10.17 -7.43 -2.11
C SER A 66 11.51 -7.26 -2.82
N ILE A 67 12.42 -6.50 -2.22
CA ILE A 67 13.81 -6.36 -2.67
C ILE A 67 14.67 -7.41 -1.96
#